data_AF-A0A345GV92-F1
#
_entry.id   AF-A0A345GV92-F1
#
_cell.length_a   1.000
_cell.length_b   1.000
_cell.length_c   1.000
_cell.angle_alpha   90.00
_cell.angle_beta   90.00
_cell.angle_gamma   90.00
#
_symmetry.space_group_name_H-M   'P 1'
#
loop_
_entity.id
_entity.type
_entity.pdbx_description
1 polymer ?
#
loop_
_entity_poly.entity_id
_entity_poly.type
_entity_poly.pdbx_seq_one_letter_code
_entity_poly.pdbx_strand_id
1 'polypeptide(L)'
;MIDFKDALAYLQKKGVTARELSNFSGLSAGSLFAVLDGTTQNPRKKTKDVVIEYAKKLMEDHKESFNNGVIFNSDVDILDKKDANYIKKLALEIRANEEALLQEQSFKDMIYIQALKMALLAKEGESISIEKLMKLNK
;
A
#
# COMPACT_ATOMS: atom_id res chain seq x y z
N MET A 1 -7.54 13.82 -18.90
CA MET A 1 -8.70 13.18 -19.55
C MET A 1 -8.33 11.71 -19.68
N ILE A 2 -9.10 10.78 -19.08
CA ILE A 2 -8.80 9.34 -19.12
C ILE A 2 -9.03 8.85 -20.55
N ASP A 3 -8.04 8.16 -21.13
CA ASP A 3 -8.18 7.58 -22.45
C ASP A 3 -8.89 6.20 -22.39
N PHE A 4 -9.24 5.66 -23.56
CA PHE A 4 -9.92 4.36 -23.61
C PHE A 4 -9.05 3.20 -23.07
N LYS A 5 -7.73 3.24 -23.29
CA LYS A 5 -6.83 2.15 -22.89
C LYS A 5 -6.67 2.12 -21.37
N ASP A 6 -6.54 3.29 -20.76
CA ASP A 6 -6.47 3.52 -19.33
C ASP A 6 -7.76 3.08 -18.64
N ALA A 7 -8.91 3.47 -19.20
CA ALA A 7 -10.21 3.05 -18.70
C ALA A 7 -10.38 1.52 -18.79
N LEU A 8 -9.97 0.91 -19.90
CA LEU A 8 -10.04 -0.54 -20.07
C LEU A 8 -9.15 -1.28 -19.07
N ALA A 9 -7.89 -0.86 -18.91
CA ALA A 9 -6.95 -1.45 -17.98
C ALA A 9 -7.43 -1.32 -16.52
N TYR A 10 -8.01 -0.17 -16.17
CA TYR A 10 -8.62 0.06 -14.87
C TYR A 10 -9.75 -0.94 -14.57
N LEU A 11 -10.69 -1.08 -15.50
CA LEU A 11 -11.83 -1.99 -15.34
C LEU A 11 -11.40 -3.46 -15.26
N GLN A 12 -10.41 -3.87 -16.07
CA GLN A 12 -9.82 -5.20 -16.01
C GLN A 12 -9.19 -5.48 -14.64
N LYS A 13 -8.41 -4.53 -14.10
CA LYS A 13 -7.78 -4.65 -12.78
C LYS A 13 -8.81 -4.78 -11.65
N LYS A 14 -9.96 -4.09 -11.77
CA LYS A 14 -11.06 -4.17 -10.81
C LYS A 14 -11.92 -5.44 -10.96
N GLY A 15 -11.65 -6.27 -11.98
CA GLY A 15 -12.42 -7.50 -12.23
C GLY A 15 -13.83 -7.23 -12.72
N VAL A 16 -14.07 -6.08 -13.36
CA VAL A 16 -15.39 -5.71 -13.87
C VAL A 16 -15.82 -6.66 -14.98
N THR A 17 -17.06 -7.12 -14.89
CA THR A 17 -17.65 -8.07 -15.84
C THR A 17 -18.40 -7.35 -16.95
N ALA A 18 -18.51 -8.02 -18.11
CA ALA A 18 -19.30 -7.52 -19.23
C ALA A 18 -20.78 -7.31 -18.88
N ARG A 19 -21.29 -8.07 -17.89
CA ARG A 19 -22.65 -7.95 -17.39
C ARG A 19 -22.87 -6.65 -16.63
N GLU A 20 -21.91 -6.22 -15.82
CA GLU A 20 -21.98 -4.95 -15.08
C GLU A 20 -21.99 -3.76 -16.05
N LEU A 21 -21.12 -3.76 -17.05
CA LEU A 21 -21.11 -2.76 -18.11
C LEU A 21 -22.39 -2.79 -18.98
N SER A 22 -22.95 -3.97 -19.22
CA SER A 22 -24.20 -4.13 -19.96
C SER A 22 -25.38 -3.54 -19.19
N ASN A 23 -25.46 -3.81 -17.87
CA ASN A 23 -26.47 -3.23 -16.99
C ASN A 23 -26.34 -1.70 -16.91
N PHE A 24 -25.12 -1.17 -16.96
CA PHE A 24 -24.89 0.27 -16.93
C PHE A 24 -25.29 0.98 -18.24
N SER A 25 -25.01 0.38 -19.39
CA SER A 25 -25.09 1.07 -20.69
C SER A 25 -26.24 0.62 -21.60
N GLY A 26 -26.88 -0.51 -21.28
CA GLY A 26 -27.85 -1.19 -22.14
C GLY A 26 -27.23 -1.81 -23.40
N LEU A 27 -25.90 -1.83 -23.54
CA LEU A 27 -25.22 -2.51 -24.64
C LEU A 27 -25.18 -4.03 -24.42
N SER A 28 -25.01 -4.80 -25.50
CA SER A 28 -24.96 -6.26 -25.40
C SER A 28 -23.74 -6.73 -24.61
N ALA A 29 -23.96 -7.63 -23.66
CA ALA A 29 -22.89 -8.21 -22.84
C ALA A 29 -21.84 -8.92 -23.72
N GLY A 30 -22.24 -9.58 -24.80
CA GLY A 30 -21.28 -10.23 -25.72
C GLY A 30 -20.32 -9.23 -26.38
N SER A 31 -20.82 -8.07 -26.82
CA SER A 31 -19.97 -7.03 -27.41
C SER A 31 -19.03 -6.39 -26.38
N LEU A 32 -19.48 -6.23 -25.14
CA LEU A 32 -18.67 -5.67 -24.06
C LEU A 32 -17.63 -6.68 -23.57
N PHE A 33 -17.98 -7.97 -23.55
CA PHE A 33 -17.05 -9.05 -23.24
C PHE A 33 -15.87 -9.06 -24.21
N ALA A 34 -16.13 -9.03 -25.52
CA ALA A 34 -15.06 -8.99 -26.53
C ALA A 34 -14.17 -7.73 -26.42
N VAL A 35 -14.68 -6.65 -25.85
CA VAL A 35 -13.90 -5.43 -25.60
C VAL A 35 -13.07 -5.56 -24.32
N LEU A 36 -13.64 -6.07 -23.23
CA LEU A 36 -12.95 -6.33 -21.98
C LEU A 36 -11.86 -7.39 -22.11
N ASP A 37 -12.11 -8.42 -22.92
CA ASP A 37 -11.17 -9.52 -23.18
C ASP A 37 -10.08 -9.12 -24.20
N GLY A 38 -10.15 -7.90 -24.75
CA GLY A 38 -9.15 -7.37 -25.69
C GLY A 38 -9.20 -7.99 -27.09
N THR A 39 -10.16 -8.86 -27.38
CA THR A 39 -10.32 -9.48 -28.72
C THR A 39 -10.79 -8.48 -29.78
N THR A 40 -11.46 -7.40 -29.37
CA THR A 40 -11.89 -6.33 -30.28
C THR A 40 -10.83 -5.24 -30.39
N GLN A 41 -10.08 -5.21 -31.50
CA GLN A 41 -9.02 -4.20 -31.70
C GLN A 41 -9.54 -2.77 -31.91
N ASN A 42 -10.72 -2.61 -32.55
CA ASN A 42 -11.31 -1.30 -32.83
C ASN A 42 -12.80 -1.25 -32.41
N PRO A 43 -13.07 -1.04 -31.11
CA PRO A 43 -14.44 -0.88 -30.63
C PRO A 43 -15.11 0.36 -31.24
N ARG A 44 -16.42 0.30 -31.43
CA ARG A 44 -17.22 1.45 -31.89
C ARG A 44 -17.11 2.59 -30.88
N LYS A 45 -17.21 3.83 -31.36
CA LYS A 45 -17.13 5.04 -30.52
C LYS A 45 -18.02 4.96 -29.28
N LYS A 46 -19.30 4.59 -29.47
CA LYS A 46 -20.26 4.39 -28.38
C LYS A 46 -19.78 3.40 -27.31
N THR A 47 -19.11 2.33 -27.69
CA THR A 47 -18.57 1.34 -26.75
C THR A 47 -17.36 1.88 -25.99
N LYS A 48 -16.50 2.66 -26.66
CA LYS A 48 -15.37 3.34 -26.02
C LYS A 48 -15.86 4.34 -24.98
N ASP A 49 -16.86 5.13 -25.33
CA ASP A 49 -17.45 6.14 -24.44
C ASP A 49 -18.04 5.49 -23.19
N VAL A 50 -18.77 4.37 -23.34
CA VAL A 50 -19.33 3.60 -22.21
C VAL A 50 -18.24 3.07 -21.27
N VAL A 51 -17.15 2.53 -21.81
CA VAL A 51 -16.02 2.03 -21.00
C VAL A 51 -15.39 3.17 -20.20
N ILE A 52 -15.20 4.33 -20.83
CA ILE A 52 -14.65 5.52 -20.17
C ILE A 52 -15.60 6.06 -19.09
N GLU A 53 -16.89 6.17 -19.38
CA GLU A 53 -17.91 6.64 -18.43
C GLU A 53 -18.02 5.73 -17.21
N TYR A 54 -18.05 4.41 -17.43
CA TYR A 54 -18.14 3.46 -16.33
C TYR A 54 -16.88 3.45 -15.46
N ALA A 55 -15.70 3.55 -16.08
CA ALA A 55 -14.45 3.73 -15.35
C ALA A 55 -14.46 5.02 -14.51
N LYS A 56 -14.89 6.15 -15.07
CA LYS A 56 -15.02 7.41 -14.33
C LYS A 56 -15.97 7.30 -13.14
N LYS A 57 -17.13 6.65 -13.35
CA LYS A 57 -18.10 6.44 -12.27
C LYS A 57 -17.50 5.62 -11.13
N LEU A 58 -16.85 4.49 -11.45
CA LEU A 58 -16.19 3.67 -10.44
C LEU A 58 -15.04 4.42 -9.75
N MET A 59 -14.32 5.26 -10.49
CA MET A 59 -13.28 6.10 -9.93
C MET A 59 -13.85 7.16 -8.99
N GLU A 60 -15.00 7.76 -9.31
CA GLU A 60 -15.70 8.68 -8.41
C GLU A 60 -16.22 7.97 -7.15
N ASP A 61 -16.85 6.80 -7.32
CA ASP A 61 -17.37 5.98 -6.22
C ASP A 61 -16.26 5.52 -5.26
N HIS A 62 -15.09 5.16 -5.80
CA HIS A 62 -13.90 4.77 -5.03
C HIS A 62 -13.00 5.94 -4.68
N LYS A 63 -13.37 7.17 -5.06
CA LYS A 63 -12.52 8.36 -4.94
C LYS A 63 -11.13 8.19 -5.57
N GLU A 64 -10.97 7.36 -6.59
CA GLU A 64 -9.73 7.12 -7.31
C GLU A 64 -9.53 8.14 -8.46
N SER A 65 -8.28 8.43 -8.83
CA SER A 65 -7.91 9.26 -9.97
C SER A 65 -6.83 8.58 -10.80
N PHE A 66 -6.93 8.70 -12.12
CA PHE A 66 -5.94 8.14 -13.04
C PHE A 66 -4.95 9.23 -13.45
N ASN A 67 -3.66 9.01 -13.20
CA ASN A 67 -2.60 9.89 -13.72
C ASN A 67 -1.47 9.03 -14.32
N ASN A 68 -1.27 9.12 -15.64
CA ASN A 68 -0.21 8.45 -16.40
C ASN A 68 -0.01 6.94 -16.07
N GLY A 69 -1.08 6.13 -16.10
CA GLY A 69 -0.97 4.68 -15.90
C GLY A 69 -1.02 4.22 -14.43
N VAL A 70 -1.09 5.16 -13.48
CA VAL A 70 -1.14 4.87 -12.04
C VAL A 70 -2.49 5.34 -11.47
N ILE A 71 -3.11 4.49 -10.66
CA ILE A 71 -4.36 4.77 -9.95
C ILE A 71 -3.99 5.35 -8.59
N PHE A 72 -4.44 6.57 -8.31
CA PHE A 72 -4.27 7.26 -7.03
C PHE A 72 -5.61 7.25 -6.29
N ASN A 73 -5.66 6.78 -5.06
CA ASN A 73 -6.82 7.02 -4.21
C ASN A 73 -6.78 8.46 -3.72
N SER A 74 -7.81 9.27 -3.95
CA SER A 74 -7.88 10.66 -3.47
C SER A 74 -8.10 10.75 -1.95
N ASP A 75 -8.46 9.65 -1.28
CA ASP A 75 -8.37 9.53 0.18
C ASP A 75 -6.91 9.33 0.69
N VAL A 76 -5.93 9.14 -0.21
CA VAL A 76 -4.49 9.11 0.14
C VAL A 76 -3.88 10.51 0.09
N ASP A 77 -4.56 11.52 -0.48
CA ASP A 77 -4.03 12.88 -0.64
C ASP A 77 -4.10 13.77 0.64
N ILE A 78 -4.60 13.24 1.75
CA ILE A 78 -4.45 13.90 3.07
C ILE A 78 -3.11 13.53 3.74
N LEU A 79 -2.48 12.43 3.31
CA LEU A 79 -1.27 11.90 3.94
C LEU A 79 0.01 12.60 3.44
N ASP A 80 0.05 13.17 2.24
CA ASP A 80 1.35 13.48 1.60
C ASP A 80 2.07 14.79 2.00
N LYS A 81 1.47 15.65 2.84
CA LYS A 81 2.17 16.86 3.35
C LYS A 81 2.11 17.07 4.86
N LYS A 82 1.05 16.58 5.53
CA LYS A 82 1.00 16.57 6.99
C LYS A 82 1.86 15.45 7.57
N ASP A 83 2.01 14.32 6.89
CA ASP A 83 2.78 13.19 7.41
C ASP A 83 4.29 13.38 7.34
N ALA A 84 4.84 14.02 6.30
CA ALA A 84 6.28 14.27 6.28
C ALA A 84 6.74 15.11 7.49
N ASN A 85 5.93 16.07 7.94
CA ASN A 85 6.21 16.84 9.15
C ASN A 85 5.86 16.07 10.43
N TYR A 86 4.81 15.26 10.42
CA TYR A 86 4.45 14.43 11.57
C TYR A 86 5.46 13.29 11.82
N ILE A 87 5.92 12.61 10.77
CA ILE A 87 7.00 11.61 10.80
C ILE A 87 8.30 12.25 11.29
N LYS A 88 8.66 13.45 10.79
CA LYS A 88 9.82 14.19 11.31
C LYS A 88 9.66 14.52 12.80
N LYS A 89 8.48 14.94 13.24
CA LYS A 89 8.20 15.23 14.65
C LYS A 89 8.31 13.98 15.52
N LEU A 90 7.72 12.86 15.08
CA LEU A 90 7.83 11.56 15.73
C LEU A 90 9.28 11.08 15.82
N ALA A 91 10.08 11.23 14.76
CA ALA A 91 11.49 10.85 14.78
C ALA A 91 12.30 11.68 15.79
N LEU A 92 12.01 12.98 15.91
CA LEU A 92 12.62 13.84 16.94
C LEU A 92 12.18 13.44 18.35
N GLU A 93 10.92 13.09 18.53
CA GLU A 93 10.37 12.66 19.82
C GLU A 93 10.94 11.30 20.26
N ILE A 94 11.08 10.34 19.34
CA ILE A 94 11.77 9.07 19.58
C ILE A 94 13.20 9.33 20.03
N ARG A 95 13.96 10.17 19.31
CA ARG A 95 15.34 10.50 19.66
C ARG A 95 15.46 11.14 21.05
N ALA A 96 14.58 12.09 21.36
CA ALA A 96 14.56 12.73 22.68
C ALA A 96 14.24 11.72 23.79
N ASN A 97 13.31 10.79 23.54
CA ASN A 97 12.95 9.74 24.48
C ASN A 97 14.08 8.73 24.66
N GLU A 98 14.80 8.36 23.60
CA GLU A 98 15.99 7.51 23.67
C GLU A 98 17.10 8.16 24.50
N GLU A 99 17.37 9.45 24.26
CA GLU A 99 18.34 10.22 25.04
C GLU A 99 17.93 10.32 26.52
N ALA A 100 16.64 10.54 26.81
CA ALA A 100 16.12 10.56 28.17
C ALA A 100 16.25 9.20 28.87
N LEU A 101 15.88 8.11 28.19
CA LEU A 101 16.06 6.74 28.70
C LEU A 101 17.53 6.44 28.99
N LEU A 102 18.44 6.90 28.13
CA LEU A 102 19.88 6.77 28.36
C LEU A 102 20.41 7.61 29.53
N GLN A 103 19.64 8.54 30.10
CA GLN A 103 20.01 9.21 31.35
C GLN A 103 19.55 8.44 32.60
N GLU A 104 18.45 7.68 32.49
CA GLU A 104 17.88 6.90 33.58
C GLU A 104 18.82 5.78 34.05
N GLN A 105 19.09 5.74 35.36
CA GLN A 105 20.05 4.78 35.94
C GLN A 105 19.56 3.33 35.79
N SER A 106 18.26 3.09 35.96
CA SER A 106 17.65 1.76 35.80
C SER A 106 17.82 1.19 34.39
N PHE A 107 17.75 2.05 33.37
CA PHE A 107 17.96 1.65 31.99
C PHE A 107 19.44 1.34 31.70
N LYS A 108 20.36 2.17 32.23
CA LYS A 108 21.81 1.89 32.17
C LYS A 108 22.17 0.56 32.84
N ASP A 109 21.60 0.30 34.02
CA ASP A 109 21.82 -0.93 34.76
C ASP A 109 21.29 -2.15 33.99
N MET A 110 20.12 -2.02 33.35
CA MET A 110 19.58 -3.07 32.48
C MET A 110 20.50 -3.39 31.30
N ILE A 111 21.00 -2.37 30.58
CA ILE A 111 21.95 -2.55 29.47
C ILE A 111 23.22 -3.24 29.96
N TYR A 112 23.74 -2.80 31.12
CA TYR A 112 24.93 -3.38 31.72
C TYR A 112 24.74 -4.86 32.10
N ILE A 113 23.59 -5.21 32.70
CA ILE A 113 23.25 -6.60 33.01
C ILE A 113 23.19 -7.44 31.72
N GLN A 114 22.62 -6.93 30.64
CA GLN A 114 22.60 -7.65 29.35
C GLN A 114 24.01 -7.85 28.79
N ALA A 115 24.87 -6.82 28.85
CA ALA A 115 26.25 -6.93 28.41
C ALA A 115 27.04 -7.97 29.23
N LEU A 116 26.84 -8.00 30.55
CA LEU A 116 27.43 -9.01 31.43
C LEU A 116 26.93 -10.42 31.12
N LYS A 117 25.63 -10.60 30.87
CA LYS A 117 25.08 -11.90 30.43
C LYS A 117 25.73 -12.37 29.13
N MET A 118 25.89 -11.47 28.15
CA MET A 118 26.56 -11.80 26.89
C MET A 118 28.04 -12.15 27.09
N ALA A 119 28.75 -11.40 27.93
CA ALA A 119 30.16 -11.66 28.23
C ALA A 119 30.36 -13.00 28.98
N LEU A 120 29.42 -13.37 29.86
CA LEU A 120 29.41 -14.67 30.54
C LEU A 120 29.20 -15.80 29.54
N LEU A 121 28.19 -15.70 28.68
CA LEU A 121 27.91 -16.70 27.64
C LEU A 121 29.11 -16.88 26.68
N ALA A 122 29.79 -15.80 26.31
CA ALA A 122 30.96 -15.85 25.45
C ALA A 122 32.20 -16.45 26.14
N LYS A 123 32.38 -16.22 27.45
CA LYS A 123 33.49 -16.80 28.24
C LYS A 123 33.36 -18.31 28.44
N GLU A 124 32.15 -18.85 28.43
CA GLU A 124 31.88 -20.29 28.55
C GLU A 124 32.13 -21.06 27.23
N GLY A 125 32.58 -20.37 26.17
CA GLY A 125 32.95 -21.00 24.90
C GLY A 125 31.76 -21.47 24.05
N GLU A 126 30.54 -21.13 24.43
CA GLU A 126 29.35 -21.46 23.65
C GLU A 126 29.19 -20.51 22.45
N SER A 127 29.03 -21.06 21.25
CA SER A 127 28.59 -20.29 20.07
C SER A 127 27.16 -19.77 20.32
N ILE A 128 27.02 -18.47 20.55
CA ILE A 128 25.72 -17.85 20.84
C ILE A 128 24.84 -17.95 19.58
N SER A 129 23.84 -18.84 19.58
CA SER A 129 22.79 -18.86 18.56
C SER A 129 21.64 -17.94 18.99
N ILE A 130 21.04 -17.23 18.01
CA ILE A 130 19.92 -16.30 18.22
C ILE A 130 18.73 -16.99 18.92
N GLU A 131 18.54 -18.29 18.72
CA GLU A 131 17.48 -19.08 19.37
C GLU A 131 17.67 -19.23 20.89
N LYS A 132 18.92 -19.31 21.39
CA LYS A 132 19.21 -19.34 22.84
C LYS A 132 18.92 -17.99 23.47
N LEU A 133 19.17 -16.89 22.76
CA LEU A 133 18.86 -15.53 23.22
C LEU A 133 17.35 -15.30 23.38
N MET A 134 16.53 -15.80 22.46
CA MET A 134 15.07 -15.66 22.55
C MET A 134 14.45 -16.45 23.70
N LYS A 135 15.08 -17.53 24.18
CA LYS A 135 14.58 -18.33 25.32
C LYS A 135 14.85 -17.69 26.69
N LEU A 136 15.88 -16.87 26.82
CA LEU A 136 16.24 -16.19 28.07
C LEU A 136 15.44 -14.89 28.32
N ASN A 137 14.63 -14.47 27.34
CA ASN A 137 13.85 -13.23 27.38
C ASN A 137 12.34 -13.49 27.62
N LYS A 138 12.00 -14.66 28.17
CA LYS A 138 10.67 -15.02 28.69
C LYS A 138 10.71 -15.01 30.21
#